data_AF-A0AAE5LGE5-F1
#
_entry.id   AF-A0AAE5LGE5-F1
#
_cell.length_a   1.000
_cell.length_b   1.000
_cell.length_c   1.000
_cell.angle_alpha   90.00
_cell.angle_beta   90.00
_cell.angle_gamma   90.00
#
_symmetry.space_group_name_H-M   'P 1'
#
loop_
_entity.id
_entity.type
_entity.pdbx_description
1 polymer ?
#
loop_
_entity_poly.entity_id
_entity_poly.type
_entity_poly.pdbx_seq_one_letter_code
_entity_poly.pdbx_strand_id
1 'polypeptide(L)' 'MIMPSKIIKPIDSLLCISAFVLDTLQKADSLDFDELLDDLNHTYPKEISVERLQQCLDFLFIINKLGVENETYKIVLR' A
#
# COMPACT_ATOMS: atom_id res chain seq x y z
N MET A 1 4.27 1.00 -13.21
CA MET A 1 3.48 2.19 -13.58
C MET A 1 2.30 2.33 -12.64
N ILE A 2 1.77 3.55 -12.50
CA ILE A 2 0.73 3.86 -11.51
C ILE A 2 -0.60 3.21 -11.89
N MET A 3 -1.09 3.43 -13.12
CA MET A 3 -2.36 2.89 -13.59
C MET A 3 -2.22 1.58 -14.39
N PRO A 4 -3.22 0.69 -14.33
CA PRO A 4 -3.30 -0.44 -15.24
C PRO A 4 -3.47 0.04 -16.69
N SER A 5 -3.00 -0.77 -17.63
CA SER A 5 -3.09 -0.47 -19.06
C SER A 5 -3.17 -1.76 -19.86
N LYS A 6 -3.25 -1.65 -21.20
CA LYS A 6 -3.16 -2.84 -22.08
C LYS A 6 -1.85 -3.61 -21.90
N ILE A 7 -0.81 -2.96 -21.39
CA ILE A 7 0.53 -3.54 -21.20
C ILE A 7 0.72 -3.99 -19.73
N ILE A 8 0.10 -3.31 -18.77
CA ILE A 8 0.25 -3.60 -17.35
C ILE A 8 -1.04 -4.13 -16.77
N LYS A 9 -0.99 -5.37 -16.30
CA LYS A 9 -2.11 -6.03 -15.65
C LYS A 9 -2.50 -5.27 -14.37
N PRO A 10 -3.78 -5.26 -13.98
CA PRO A 10 -4.24 -4.64 -12.73
C PRO A 10 -3.42 -5.05 -11.51
N ILE A 11 -3.14 -6.35 -11.38
CA ILE A 11 -2.33 -6.92 -10.30
C ILE A 11 -0.91 -6.35 -10.20
N ASP A 12 -0.38 -5.83 -11.31
CA ASP A 12 0.96 -5.25 -11.38
C ASP A 12 0.94 -3.71 -11.26
N SER A 13 -0.25 -3.10 -11.22
CA SER A 13 -0.39 -1.64 -11.12
C SER A 13 -0.24 -1.15 -9.69
N LEU A 14 0.46 -0.01 -9.52
CA LEU A 14 0.66 0.59 -8.21
C LEU A 14 -0.67 0.96 -7.56
N LEU A 15 -1.65 1.41 -8.36
CA LEU A 15 -2.97 1.80 -7.88
C LEU A 15 -3.70 0.63 -7.20
N CYS A 16 -3.72 -0.55 -7.82
CA CYS A 16 -4.35 -1.72 -7.22
C CYS A 16 -3.64 -2.16 -5.94
N ILE A 17 -2.31 -2.22 -5.95
CA ILE A 17 -1.53 -2.60 -4.75
C ILE A 17 -1.79 -1.59 -3.61
N SER A 18 -1.78 -0.29 -3.92
CA SER A 18 -2.04 0.78 -2.94
C SER A 18 -3.45 0.69 -2.33
N ALA A 19 -4.44 0.25 -3.11
CA ALA A 19 -5.80 0.04 -2.58
C ALA A 19 -5.83 -1.10 -1.56
N PHE A 20 -5.09 -2.18 -1.80
CA PHE A 20 -4.94 -3.28 -0.83
C PHE A 20 -4.17 -2.83 0.41
N VAL A 21 -3.11 -2.03 0.26
CA VAL A 21 -2.37 -1.44 1.39
C VAL A 21 -3.31 -0.62 2.28
N LEU A 22 -4.20 0.19 1.71
CA LEU A 22 -5.20 0.92 2.48
C LEU A 22 -6.19 0.00 3.18
N ASP A 23 -6.65 -1.08 2.53
CA ASP A 23 -7.57 -2.05 3.16
C ASP A 23 -6.90 -2.77 4.34
N THR A 24 -5.62 -3.13 4.23
CA THR A 24 -4.85 -3.71 5.33
C THR A 24 -4.67 -2.72 6.48
N LEU A 25 -4.30 -1.47 6.17
CA LEU A 25 -4.16 -0.40 7.18
C LEU A 25 -5.51 0.02 7.80
N GLN A 26 -6.67 -0.26 7.18
CA GLN A 26 -7.98 0.00 7.82
C GLN A 26 -8.34 -1.04 8.86
N LYS A 27 -7.78 -2.25 8.75
CA LYS A 27 -8.09 -3.38 9.64
C LYS A 27 -7.26 -3.37 10.92
N ALA A 28 -6.18 -2.59 10.95
CA ALA A 28 -5.29 -2.44 12.11
C ALA A 28 -5.09 -0.95 12.43
N ASP A 29 -5.24 -0.57 13.70
CA ASP A 29 -5.12 0.83 14.15
C ASP A 29 -3.71 1.43 13.93
N SER A 30 -2.70 0.55 13.90
CA SER A 30 -1.29 0.87 13.68
C SER A 30 -0.57 -0.38 13.21
N LEU A 31 0.12 -0.30 12.08
CA LEU A 31 1.04 -1.34 11.61
C LEU A 31 2.41 -0.70 11.36
N ASP A 32 3.46 -1.39 11.76
CA ASP A 32 4.80 -1.06 11.29
C ASP A 32 4.98 -1.49 9.82
N PHE A 33 6.12 -1.15 9.23
CA PHE A 33 6.38 -1.44 7.82
C PHE A 33 6.48 -2.94 7.53
N ASP A 34 7.09 -3.72 8.43
CA ASP A 34 7.37 -5.14 8.22
C ASP A 34 6.09 -5.96 8.40
N GLU A 35 5.29 -5.66 9.43
CA GLU A 35 3.97 -6.23 9.66
C GLU A 35 3.03 -5.93 8.48
N LEU A 36 3.04 -4.69 7.97
CA LEU A 36 2.26 -4.33 6.79
C LEU A 36 2.66 -5.14 5.56
N LEU A 37 3.96 -5.38 5.37
CA LEU A 37 4.47 -6.17 4.24
C LEU A 37 4.03 -7.63 4.35
N ASP A 38 4.13 -8.22 5.53
CA ASP A 38 3.73 -9.61 5.79
C ASP A 38 2.22 -9.79 5.60
N ASP A 39 1.40 -8.91 6.16
CA ASP A 39 -0.06 -8.96 6.02
C ASP A 39 -0.51 -8.76 4.57
N LEU A 40 0.15 -7.82 3.86
CA LEU A 40 -0.12 -7.59 2.44
C LEU A 40 0.27 -8.80 1.61
N ASN A 41 1.40 -9.45 1.89
CA ASN A 41 1.82 -10.67 1.19
C ASN A 41 0.94 -11.87 1.50
N HIS A 42 0.23 -11.88 2.64
CA HIS A 42 -0.75 -12.92 2.96
C HIS A 42 -2.06 -12.75 2.17
N THR A 43 -2.46 -11.51 1.88
CA THR A 43 -3.74 -11.19 1.24
C THR A 43 -3.63 -10.93 -0.26
N TYR A 44 -2.51 -10.38 -0.74
CA TYR A 44 -2.33 -10.04 -2.13
C TYR A 44 -1.93 -11.28 -2.94
N PRO A 45 -2.52 -11.51 -4.14
CA PRO A 45 -2.28 -12.71 -4.95
C PRO A 45 -0.86 -12.84 -5.53
N LYS A 46 0.03 -11.87 -5.27
CA LYS A 46 1.39 -11.84 -5.78
C LYS A 46 2.31 -11.28 -4.70
N GLU A 47 3.49 -11.86 -4.56
CA GLU A 47 4.49 -11.35 -3.63
C GLU A 47 4.89 -9.90 -4.00
N ILE A 48 4.81 -9.04 -3.00
CA ILE A 48 5.16 -7.62 -3.03
C ILE A 48 6.54 -7.49 -2.39
N SER A 49 7.46 -6.86 -3.11
CA SER A 49 8.78 -6.52 -2.57
C SER A 49 8.70 -5.26 -1.71
N VAL A 50 9.67 -5.10 -0.80
CA VAL A 50 9.88 -3.90 0.03
C VAL A 50 9.83 -2.63 -0.82
N GLU A 51 10.57 -2.59 -1.93
CA GLU A 51 10.63 -1.44 -2.84
C GLU A 51 9.24 -1.08 -3.41
N ARG A 52 8.44 -2.10 -3.71
CA ARG A 52 7.10 -1.93 -4.29
C ARG A 52 6.13 -1.39 -3.25
N LEU A 53 6.19 -1.90 -2.02
CA LEU A 53 5.42 -1.39 -0.90
C LEU A 53 5.79 0.07 -0.61
N GLN A 54 7.08 0.39 -0.57
CA GLN A 54 7.56 1.76 -0.37
C GLN A 54 7.03 2.72 -1.44
N GLN A 55 7.06 2.32 -2.72
CA GLN A 55 6.44 3.10 -3.80
C GLN A 55 4.94 3.32 -3.60
N CYS A 56 4.22 2.35 -3.03
CA CYS A 56 2.79 2.49 -2.73
C CYS A 56 2.56 3.49 -1.60
N LEU A 57 3.35 3.41 -0.52
CA LEU A 57 3.28 4.34 0.59
C LEU A 57 3.61 5.77 0.17
N ASP A 58 4.67 5.95 -0.63
CA ASP A 58 5.04 7.24 -1.22
C ASP A 58 3.90 7.80 -2.07
N PHE A 59 3.30 6.95 -2.92
CA PHE A 59 2.15 7.34 -3.73
C PHE A 59 0.96 7.77 -2.86
N LEU A 60 0.61 6.99 -1.84
CA LEU A 60 -0.48 7.28 -0.91
C LEU A 60 -0.23 8.56 -0.10
N PHE A 61 1.02 8.82 0.27
CA PHE A 61 1.45 10.04 0.94
C PHE A 61 1.31 11.26 0.02
N ILE A 62 1.79 11.17 -1.23
CA ILE A 62 1.68 12.25 -2.23
C ILE A 62 0.22 12.64 -2.48
N ILE A 63 -0.70 11.68 -2.50
CA ILE A 63 -2.14 11.95 -2.67
C ILE A 63 -2.87 12.29 -1.36
N ASN A 64 -2.14 12.50 -0.26
CA ASN A 64 -2.66 12.80 1.08
C ASN A 64 -3.66 11.76 1.61
N LYS A 65 -3.50 10.49 1.24
CA LYS A 65 -4.30 9.38 1.78
C LYS A 65 -3.63 8.65 2.94
N LEU A 66 -2.36 8.93 3.18
CA LEU A 66 -1.57 8.36 4.25
C LEU A 66 -0.79 9.45 4.98
N GLY A 67 -0.84 9.42 6.30
CA GLY A 67 -0.07 10.27 7.20
C GLY A 67 0.91 9.42 8.01
N VAL A 68 2.04 10.02 8.38
CA VAL A 68 3.04 9.38 9.23
C VAL A 68 3.03 10.10 10.58
N GLU A 69 2.69 9.38 11.65
CA GLU A 69 2.78 9.88 13.03
C GLU A 69 3.65 8.91 13.83
N ASN A 70 4.73 9.39 14.44
CA ASN A 70 5.64 8.59 15.28
C ASN A 70 6.03 7.24 14.63
N GLU A 71 6.56 7.28 13.40
CA GLU A 71 7.02 6.09 12.65
C GLU A 71 5.90 5.07 12.32
N THR A 72 4.65 5.41 12.59
CA THR A 72 3.47 4.58 12.32
C THR A 72 2.66 5.16 11.16
N TYR A 73 2.25 4.31 10.23
CA TYR A 73 1.39 4.71 9.12
C TYR A 73 -0.07 4.80 9.55
N LYS A 74 -0.70 5.97 9.39
CA LYS A 74 -2.12 6.18 9.64
C LYS A 74 -2.84 6.62 8.38
N ILE A 75 -4.03 6.07 8.16
CA ILE A 75 -4.86 6.47 7.01
C ILE A 75 -5.50 7.83 7.29
N VAL A 76 -5.40 8.74 6.33
CA VAL A 76 -6.12 10.02 6.34
C VAL A 76 -7.37 9.89 5.46
N LEU A 77 -8.46 9.44 6.06
CA LEU A 77 -9.80 9.47 5.45
C LEU A 77 -10.44 10.82 5.78
N ARG A 78 -10.24 11.81 4.90
CA ARG A 78 -11.10 13.01 4.84
C ARG A 78 -12.35 12.73 4.02
#